data_AF-A0A6F8XUP8-F1
#
_entry.id   AF-A0A6F8XUP8-F1
#
_cell.length_a   1.000
_cell.length_b   1.000
_cell.length_c   1.000
_cell.angle_alpha   90.00
_cell.angle_beta   90.00
_cell.angle_gamma   90.00
#
_symmetry.space_group_name_H-M   'P 1'
#
loop_
_entity.id
_entity.type
_entity.pdbx_description
1 polymer ?
#
loop_
_entity_poly.entity_id
_entity_poly.type
_entity_poly.pdbx_seq_one_letter_code
_entity_poly.pdbx_strand_id
1 'polypeptide(L)'
;MTSDQRPRASVTFLGSATTVLRIGDFTMLTDPNFLHAGQRAHLGSGTWTRRRLDPALTIPELPSLDGIVLSYLYGGHFDRVSRHGLPRDLTVLTTPAAERRLRQWGFRGAIGLGTWESHEFVRGAQLLRVTATPAHHGPRGLNRLLPQTMGTIVELEQDGEPVFCLYITGDTRYRPSLAEIPLRYPYVDAMLVHLGGARVLGVGLTMNGPEGGHLTRLIRPVVAVPIHYDDYPRCARRWTTTCARSPAPARRPACSRYAAATRRNCRSAPGSDKGARPG
;
A
#
# COMPACT_ATOMS: atom_id res chain seq x y z
N MET A 1 33.32 -14.09 8.46
CA MET A 1 32.55 -12.86 8.69
C MET A 1 31.41 -12.81 7.69
N THR A 2 30.30 -13.48 7.97
CA THR A 2 29.08 -13.41 7.15
C THR A 2 28.32 -12.17 7.60
N SER A 3 28.46 -11.07 6.85
CA SER A 3 27.59 -9.91 7.07
C SER A 3 26.15 -10.36 6.88
N ASP A 4 25.33 -10.17 7.91
CA ASP A 4 23.87 -10.31 7.87
C ASP A 4 23.30 -9.24 6.94
N GLN A 5 23.38 -9.50 5.62
CA GLN A 5 22.85 -8.63 4.58
C GLN A 5 21.39 -9.02 4.35
N ARG A 6 20.52 -8.69 5.31
CA ARG A 6 19.11 -8.57 4.93
C ARG A 6 19.01 -7.54 3.82
N PRO A 7 18.23 -7.80 2.74
CA PRO A 7 18.05 -6.83 1.68
C PRO A 7 17.59 -5.49 2.26
N ARG A 8 18.17 -4.40 1.77
CA ARG A 8 17.71 -3.06 2.15
C ARG A 8 16.29 -2.87 1.60
N ALA A 9 15.31 -2.96 2.49
CA ALA A 9 13.92 -2.66 2.19
C ALA A 9 13.46 -1.46 3.03
N SER A 10 12.88 -0.45 2.39
CA SER A 10 12.30 0.70 3.09
C SER A 10 11.06 1.21 2.37
N VAL A 11 10.14 1.78 3.14
CA VAL A 11 8.93 2.43 2.65
C VAL A 11 8.89 3.86 3.16
N THR A 12 8.67 4.81 2.25
CA THR A 12 8.40 6.21 2.59
C THR A 12 6.96 6.50 2.23
N PHE A 13 6.15 6.87 3.23
CA PHE A 13 4.75 7.23 3.01
C PHE A 13 4.65 8.70 2.61
N LEU A 14 4.06 8.96 1.43
CA LEU A 14 3.89 10.30 0.88
C LEU A 14 2.48 10.84 1.15
N GLY A 15 1.54 10.00 1.55
CA GLY A 15 0.14 10.33 1.82
C GLY A 15 -0.83 9.55 0.92
N SER A 16 -2.07 9.40 1.37
CA SER A 16 -3.15 8.63 0.75
C SER A 16 -2.71 7.18 0.57
N ALA A 17 -2.53 6.72 -0.66
CA ALA A 17 -2.00 5.39 -0.97
C ALA A 17 -0.53 5.44 -1.42
N THR A 18 0.03 6.65 -1.52
CA THR A 18 1.28 6.89 -2.21
C THR A 18 2.46 6.54 -1.33
N THR A 19 3.30 5.63 -1.82
CA THR A 19 4.54 5.25 -1.14
C THR A 19 5.69 5.15 -2.12
N VAL A 20 6.89 5.52 -1.66
CA VAL A 20 8.14 5.18 -2.35
C VAL A 20 8.72 3.96 -1.65
N LEU A 21 8.89 2.88 -2.41
CA LEU A 21 9.49 1.63 -1.97
C LEU A 21 10.92 1.56 -2.49
N ARG A 22 11.86 1.24 -1.60
CA ARG A 22 13.20 0.81 -2.00
C ARG A 22 13.34 -0.64 -1.60
N ILE A 23 13.61 -1.52 -2.55
CA ILE A 23 13.70 -2.97 -2.34
C ILE A 23 14.93 -3.46 -3.09
N GLY A 24 16.00 -3.77 -2.35
CA GLY A 24 17.30 -4.03 -2.97
C GLY A 24 17.79 -2.76 -3.68
N ASP A 25 18.13 -2.90 -4.95
CA ASP A 25 18.59 -1.79 -5.78
C ASP A 25 17.43 -1.05 -6.46
N PHE A 26 16.20 -1.57 -6.37
CA PHE A 26 15.06 -1.04 -7.10
C PHE A 26 14.29 0.00 -6.29
N THR A 27 13.82 1.05 -6.96
CA THR A 27 12.95 2.08 -6.40
C THR A 27 11.62 2.13 -7.15
N MET A 28 10.53 1.79 -6.44
CA MET A 28 9.18 1.74 -6.98
C MET A 28 8.29 2.81 -6.35
N LEU A 29 7.37 3.37 -7.10
CA LEU A 29 6.32 4.27 -6.59
C LEU A 29 4.97 3.55 -6.62
N THR A 30 4.20 3.62 -5.54
CA THR A 30 2.84 3.03 -5.50
C THR A 30 1.79 4.12 -5.58
N ASP A 31 0.71 3.87 -6.32
CA ASP A 31 -0.52 4.68 -6.34
C ASP A 31 -0.29 6.21 -6.22
N PRO A 32 0.40 6.83 -7.21
CA PRO A 32 0.84 8.21 -7.14
C PRO A 32 -0.30 9.23 -7.05
N ASN A 33 -0.37 9.94 -5.92
CA ASN A 33 -1.27 11.04 -5.67
C ASN A 33 -0.52 12.23 -5.03
N PHE A 34 -0.28 13.25 -5.83
CA PHE A 34 0.43 14.48 -5.52
C PHE A 34 -0.50 15.72 -5.48
N LEU A 35 -1.81 15.55 -5.33
CA LEU A 35 -2.71 16.67 -5.05
C LEU A 35 -2.29 17.39 -3.77
N HIS A 36 -2.29 18.72 -3.81
CA HIS A 36 -2.05 19.55 -2.62
C HIS A 36 -3.28 19.61 -1.70
N ALA A 37 -3.05 19.96 -0.43
CA ALA A 37 -4.10 20.20 0.53
C ALA A 37 -5.17 21.16 -0.02
N GLY A 38 -6.44 20.81 0.16
CA GLY A 38 -7.57 21.57 -0.34
C GLY A 38 -7.94 21.33 -1.81
N GLN A 39 -7.10 20.66 -2.60
CA GLN A 39 -7.44 20.29 -3.98
C GLN A 39 -8.47 19.15 -4.03
N ARG A 40 -9.26 19.12 -5.11
CA ARG A 40 -10.32 18.13 -5.31
C ARG A 40 -9.77 16.85 -5.95
N ALA A 41 -9.90 15.73 -5.26
CA ALA A 41 -9.77 14.40 -5.82
C ALA A 41 -11.15 13.93 -6.30
N HIS A 42 -11.26 13.59 -7.58
CA HIS A 42 -12.51 13.09 -8.14
C HIS A 42 -12.67 11.60 -7.81
N LEU A 43 -13.75 11.28 -7.11
CA LEU A 43 -14.14 9.93 -6.73
C LEU A 43 -15.17 9.35 -7.73
N GLY A 44 -15.26 9.95 -8.92
CA GLY A 44 -16.17 9.67 -10.04
C GLY A 44 -17.66 9.67 -9.69
N SER A 45 -18.49 9.36 -10.69
CA SER A 45 -19.95 9.58 -10.65
C SER A 45 -20.34 11.01 -10.20
N GLY A 46 -19.55 12.01 -10.62
CA GLY A 46 -19.74 13.42 -10.23
C GLY A 46 -19.32 13.77 -8.79
N THR A 47 -18.86 12.81 -8.00
CA THR A 47 -18.45 13.04 -6.61
C THR A 47 -16.96 13.41 -6.50
N TRP A 48 -16.65 14.23 -5.51
CA TRP A 48 -15.27 14.62 -5.18
C TRP A 48 -15.05 14.58 -3.67
N THR A 49 -13.78 14.56 -3.29
CA THR A 49 -13.30 14.76 -1.92
C THR A 49 -12.16 15.77 -1.93
N ARG A 50 -11.89 16.42 -0.79
CA ARG A 50 -10.74 17.32 -0.64
C ARG A 50 -9.59 16.57 -0.01
N ARG A 51 -8.42 16.69 -0.61
CA ARG A 51 -7.15 16.27 -0.01
C ARG A 51 -6.93 17.06 1.29
N ARG A 52 -6.54 16.38 2.36
CA ARG A 52 -6.32 17.01 3.68
C ARG A 52 -4.90 17.50 3.88
N LEU A 53 -3.93 16.68 3.50
CA LEU A 53 -2.51 16.93 3.71
C LEU A 53 -1.80 17.04 2.36
N ASP A 54 -0.81 17.91 2.30
CA ASP A 54 0.13 17.95 1.18
C ASP A 54 0.92 16.63 1.11
N PRO A 55 1.35 16.21 -0.10
CA PRO A 55 2.22 15.06 -0.21
C PRO A 55 3.57 15.37 0.45
N ALA A 56 4.18 14.36 1.09
CA ALA A 56 5.46 14.56 1.79
C ALA A 56 6.63 14.91 0.84
N LEU A 57 6.49 14.56 -0.44
CA LEU A 57 7.41 14.90 -1.53
C LEU A 57 6.58 15.31 -2.76
N THR A 58 7.11 16.24 -3.53
CA THR A 58 6.64 16.57 -4.88
C THR A 58 7.31 15.68 -5.92
N ILE A 59 6.78 15.65 -7.15
CA ILE A 59 7.34 14.83 -8.24
C ILE A 59 8.83 15.14 -8.51
N PRO A 60 9.28 16.42 -8.57
CA PRO A 60 10.70 16.72 -8.75
C PRO A 60 11.62 16.29 -7.61
N GLU A 61 11.08 16.04 -6.42
CA GLU A 61 11.85 15.59 -5.24
C GLU A 61 11.91 14.07 -5.13
N LEU A 62 11.22 13.34 -6.02
CA LEU A 62 11.28 11.88 -6.04
C LEU A 62 12.67 11.40 -6.43
N PRO A 63 13.15 10.29 -5.81
CA PRO A 63 14.33 9.60 -6.32
C PRO A 63 14.07 9.07 -7.73
N SER A 64 15.14 8.70 -8.44
CA SER A 64 15.02 7.95 -9.70
C SER A 64 14.18 6.70 -9.49
N LEU A 65 13.15 6.54 -10.32
CA LEU A 65 12.18 5.44 -10.22
C LEU A 65 12.47 4.40 -11.31
N ASP A 66 12.37 3.14 -10.96
CA ASP A 66 12.41 2.01 -11.89
C ASP A 66 11.02 1.71 -12.45
N GLY A 67 9.98 1.93 -11.65
CA GLY A 67 8.61 1.74 -12.10
C GLY A 67 7.56 2.23 -11.10
N ILE A 68 6.32 2.16 -11.54
CA ILE A 68 5.12 2.44 -10.77
C ILE A 68 4.31 1.17 -10.64
N VAL A 69 3.83 0.88 -9.42
CA VAL A 69 2.77 -0.10 -9.18
C VAL A 69 1.49 0.67 -8.94
N LEU A 70 0.53 0.55 -9.86
CA LEU A 70 -0.76 1.21 -9.79
C LEU A 70 -1.86 0.17 -9.58
N SER A 71 -2.50 0.19 -8.42
CA SER A 71 -3.55 -0.76 -8.05
C SER A 71 -4.79 -0.59 -8.93
N TYR A 72 -5.21 0.65 -9.19
CA TYR A 72 -6.24 0.99 -10.18
C TYR A 72 -6.18 2.46 -10.59
N LEU A 73 -6.74 2.77 -11.77
CA LEU A 73 -6.70 4.13 -12.32
C LEU A 73 -7.90 4.97 -11.88
N TYR A 74 -7.70 5.78 -10.84
CA TYR A 74 -8.71 6.72 -10.37
C TYR A 74 -8.13 7.89 -9.58
N GLY A 75 -8.89 8.97 -9.41
CA GLY A 75 -8.38 10.23 -8.85
C GLY A 75 -7.81 10.17 -7.42
N GLY A 76 -8.06 9.09 -6.68
CA GLY A 76 -7.44 8.82 -5.37
C GLY A 76 -6.04 8.16 -5.45
N HIS A 77 -5.73 7.48 -6.56
CA HIS A 77 -4.51 6.67 -6.74
C HIS A 77 -3.67 7.11 -7.93
N PHE A 78 -4.25 7.92 -8.83
CA PHE A 78 -3.57 8.53 -9.96
C PHE A 78 -4.29 9.83 -10.33
N ASP A 79 -3.76 10.94 -9.85
CA ASP A 79 -4.38 12.24 -10.04
C ASP A 79 -3.84 12.99 -11.29
N ARG A 80 -4.33 14.21 -11.48
CA ARG A 80 -3.91 15.08 -12.59
C ARG A 80 -2.44 15.52 -12.50
N VAL A 81 -1.91 15.75 -11.30
CA VAL A 81 -0.51 16.14 -11.07
C VAL A 81 0.38 14.97 -11.45
N SER A 82 0.07 13.76 -10.98
CA SER A 82 0.73 12.51 -11.41
C SER A 82 0.67 12.34 -12.92
N ARG A 83 -0.52 12.53 -13.52
CA ARG A 83 -0.72 12.44 -14.97
C ARG A 83 0.16 13.42 -15.73
N HIS A 84 0.39 14.63 -15.25
CA HIS A 84 1.16 15.63 -15.98
C HIS A 84 2.66 15.58 -15.69
N GLY A 85 3.06 15.26 -14.46
CA GLY A 85 4.45 15.35 -14.02
C GLY A 85 5.26 14.06 -14.15
N LEU A 86 4.63 12.88 -14.19
CA LEU A 86 5.38 11.62 -14.27
C LEU A 86 5.89 11.33 -15.70
N PRO A 87 7.09 10.75 -15.86
CA PRO A 87 7.66 10.42 -17.16
C PRO A 87 6.77 9.45 -17.95
N ARG A 88 6.64 9.68 -19.26
CA ARG A 88 5.78 8.88 -20.16
C ARG A 88 6.33 7.49 -20.44
N ASP A 89 7.64 7.33 -20.34
CA ASP A 89 8.35 6.08 -20.64
C ASP A 89 8.63 5.25 -19.38
N LEU A 90 8.29 5.76 -18.19
CA LEU A 90 8.40 5.01 -16.94
C LEU A 90 7.45 3.81 -16.98
N THR A 91 7.95 2.64 -16.57
CA THR A 91 7.14 1.42 -16.49
C THR A 91 6.02 1.61 -15.48
N VAL A 92 4.76 1.40 -15.90
CA VAL A 92 3.58 1.44 -15.02
C VAL A 92 2.89 0.10 -15.04
N LEU A 93 3.07 -0.69 -13.99
CA LEU A 93 2.43 -1.99 -13.80
C LEU A 93 1.05 -1.79 -13.17
N THR A 94 0.00 -2.20 -13.86
CA THR A 94 -1.39 -1.90 -13.48
C THR A 94 -2.37 -2.92 -14.05
N THR A 95 -3.67 -2.78 -13.79
CA THR A 95 -4.70 -3.59 -14.47
C THR A 95 -4.76 -3.35 -16.00
N PRO A 96 -5.17 -4.34 -16.81
CA PRO A 96 -5.29 -4.16 -18.27
C PRO A 96 -6.26 -3.03 -18.68
N ALA A 97 -7.29 -2.78 -17.88
CA ALA A 97 -8.20 -1.65 -18.11
C ALA A 97 -7.51 -0.29 -17.92
N ALA A 98 -6.70 -0.16 -16.87
CA ALA A 98 -5.93 1.05 -16.60
C ALA A 98 -4.83 1.26 -17.64
N GLU A 99 -4.15 0.20 -18.08
CA GLU A 99 -3.13 0.27 -19.14
C GLU A 99 -3.68 0.96 -20.39
N ARG A 100 -4.82 0.50 -20.93
CA ARG A 100 -5.44 1.08 -22.13
C ARG A 100 -5.66 2.58 -21.98
N ARG A 101 -6.11 3.02 -20.80
CA ARG A 101 -6.38 4.43 -20.53
C ARG A 101 -5.10 5.24 -20.34
N LEU A 102 -4.09 4.69 -19.69
CA LEU A 102 -2.77 5.31 -19.54
C LEU A 102 -2.07 5.50 -20.89
N ARG A 103 -2.15 4.50 -21.78
CA ARG A 103 -1.64 4.60 -23.15
C ARG A 103 -2.32 5.73 -23.94
N GLN A 104 -3.63 5.90 -23.79
CA GLN A 104 -4.34 7.06 -24.36
C GLN A 104 -3.87 8.41 -23.80
N TRP A 105 -3.31 8.42 -22.58
CA TRP A 105 -2.70 9.61 -21.98
C TRP A 105 -1.20 9.75 -22.32
N GLY A 106 -0.66 8.88 -23.18
CA GLY A 106 0.71 8.92 -23.65
C GLY A 106 1.72 8.18 -22.77
N PHE A 107 1.30 7.44 -21.73
CA PHE A 107 2.21 6.58 -20.98
C PHE A 107 2.51 5.32 -21.79
N ARG A 108 3.67 5.30 -22.44
CA ARG A 108 4.12 4.23 -23.35
C ARG A 108 4.62 3.01 -22.58
N GLY A 109 5.16 3.21 -21.38
CA GLY A 109 5.62 2.16 -20.46
C GLY A 109 4.51 1.50 -19.64
N ALA A 110 3.22 1.81 -19.88
CA ALA A 110 2.14 1.15 -19.15
C ALA A 110 2.01 -0.32 -19.57
N ILE A 111 1.92 -1.23 -18.60
CA ILE A 111 1.79 -2.68 -18.79
C ILE A 111 0.63 -3.17 -17.93
N GLY A 112 -0.34 -3.80 -18.57
CA GLY A 112 -1.48 -4.44 -17.94
C GLY A 112 -1.12 -5.85 -17.46
N LEU A 113 -1.28 -6.12 -16.17
CA LEU A 113 -1.11 -7.43 -15.56
C LEU A 113 -2.48 -8.02 -15.20
N GLY A 114 -2.80 -9.15 -15.81
CA GLY A 114 -3.86 -10.04 -15.36
C GLY A 114 -3.54 -10.67 -14.00
N THR A 115 -4.54 -11.22 -13.34
CA THR A 115 -4.36 -11.91 -12.05
C THR A 115 -3.32 -13.03 -12.18
N TRP A 116 -2.31 -13.00 -11.32
CA TRP A 116 -1.15 -13.90 -11.28
C TRP A 116 -0.14 -13.75 -12.42
N GLU A 117 -0.31 -12.78 -13.31
CA GLU A 117 0.74 -12.38 -14.25
C GLU A 117 1.78 -11.51 -13.54
N SER A 118 3.02 -11.62 -14.01
CA SER A 118 4.17 -10.95 -13.43
C SER A 118 4.96 -10.14 -14.45
N HIS A 119 5.69 -9.16 -13.94
CA HIS A 119 6.72 -8.43 -14.66
C HIS A 119 8.01 -8.42 -13.85
N GLU A 120 9.15 -8.52 -14.52
CA GLU A 120 10.45 -8.66 -13.86
C GLU A 120 11.37 -7.48 -14.23
N PHE A 121 12.04 -6.94 -13.22
CA PHE A 121 13.16 -6.02 -13.39
C PHE A 121 14.44 -6.72 -12.98
N VAL A 122 15.50 -6.61 -13.78
CA VAL A 122 16.79 -7.27 -13.52
C VAL A 122 17.89 -6.24 -13.40
N ARG A 123 18.72 -6.34 -12.36
CA ARG A 123 19.92 -5.52 -12.18
C ARG A 123 21.02 -6.34 -11.53
N GLY A 124 22.06 -6.64 -12.30
CA GLY A 124 23.15 -7.51 -11.83
C GLY A 124 22.60 -8.87 -11.38
N ALA A 125 22.86 -9.22 -10.13
CA ALA A 125 22.38 -10.47 -9.51
C ALA A 125 20.99 -10.37 -8.86
N GLN A 126 20.35 -9.20 -8.91
CA GLN A 126 19.02 -8.98 -8.34
C GLN A 126 17.93 -9.05 -9.40
N LEU A 127 16.83 -9.71 -9.06
CA LEU A 127 15.59 -9.74 -9.82
C LEU A 127 14.45 -9.28 -8.93
N LEU A 128 13.71 -8.25 -9.36
CA LEU A 128 12.48 -7.80 -8.72
C LEU A 128 11.30 -8.28 -9.56
N ARG A 129 10.53 -9.22 -9.02
CA ARG A 129 9.30 -9.73 -9.64
C ARG A 129 8.10 -9.04 -9.03
N VAL A 130 7.26 -8.46 -9.88
CA VAL A 130 6.01 -7.81 -9.49
C VAL A 130 4.86 -8.61 -10.07
N THR A 131 4.08 -9.26 -9.21
CA THR A 131 2.97 -10.15 -9.59
C THR A 131 1.64 -9.56 -9.17
N ALA A 132 0.70 -9.41 -10.10
CA ALA A 132 -0.65 -8.95 -9.77
C ALA A 132 -1.43 -10.03 -9.00
N THR A 133 -2.13 -9.64 -7.94
CA THR A 133 -2.96 -10.55 -7.14
C THR A 133 -4.44 -10.17 -7.24
N PRO A 134 -5.38 -11.09 -6.93
CA PRO A 134 -6.80 -10.79 -6.92
C PRO A 134 -7.12 -9.59 -6.02
N ALA A 135 -7.92 -8.66 -6.53
CA ALA A 135 -8.54 -7.61 -5.73
C ALA A 135 -9.95 -7.31 -6.26
N HIS A 136 -10.84 -6.89 -5.37
CA HIS A 136 -12.24 -6.66 -5.72
C HIS A 136 -12.78 -5.41 -5.04
N HIS A 137 -13.33 -4.50 -5.84
CA HIS A 137 -14.11 -3.36 -5.35
C HIS A 137 -15.59 -3.74 -5.15
N GLY A 138 -16.19 -3.18 -4.11
CA GLY A 138 -17.65 -3.17 -3.92
C GLY A 138 -18.29 -4.56 -3.67
N PRO A 139 -19.63 -4.65 -3.74
CA PRO A 139 -20.41 -5.81 -3.36
C PRO A 139 -20.36 -6.92 -4.42
N ARG A 140 -20.57 -8.18 -3.99
CA ARG A 140 -20.61 -9.33 -4.90
C ARG A 140 -21.65 -9.11 -6.01
N GLY A 141 -21.31 -9.48 -7.25
CA GLY A 141 -22.18 -9.35 -8.42
C GLY A 141 -22.01 -8.04 -9.21
N LEU A 142 -21.42 -6.99 -8.60
CA LEU A 142 -21.20 -5.70 -9.28
C LEU A 142 -19.78 -5.52 -9.84
N ASN A 143 -18.90 -6.52 -9.67
CA ASN A 143 -17.49 -6.45 -10.06
C ASN A 143 -17.26 -6.03 -11.51
N ARG A 144 -18.15 -6.42 -12.44
CA ARG A 144 -18.03 -6.06 -13.87
C ARG A 144 -18.39 -4.59 -14.16
N LEU A 145 -19.11 -3.93 -13.26
CA LEU A 145 -19.54 -2.53 -13.39
C LEU A 145 -18.65 -1.58 -12.59
N LEU A 146 -17.71 -2.11 -11.81
CA LEU A 146 -16.78 -1.35 -10.99
C LEU A 146 -15.38 -1.32 -11.63
N PRO A 147 -14.57 -0.28 -11.38
CA PRO A 147 -13.19 -0.25 -11.84
C PRO A 147 -12.43 -1.51 -11.41
N GLN A 148 -11.70 -2.10 -12.36
CA GLN A 148 -10.79 -3.21 -12.06
C GLN A 148 -9.66 -2.70 -11.17
N THR A 149 -9.36 -3.48 -10.13
CA THR A 149 -8.28 -3.24 -9.18
C THR A 149 -7.39 -4.49 -9.09
N MET A 150 -6.16 -4.32 -8.65
CA MET A 150 -5.25 -5.41 -8.33
C MET A 150 -4.57 -5.17 -6.97
N GLY A 151 -4.32 -6.26 -6.26
CA GLY A 151 -3.25 -6.27 -5.27
C GLY A 151 -1.93 -6.63 -5.96
N THR A 152 -0.83 -6.67 -5.23
CA THR A 152 0.49 -6.91 -5.82
C THR A 152 1.41 -7.60 -4.84
N ILE A 153 2.04 -8.68 -5.28
CA ILE A 153 3.18 -9.29 -4.60
C ILE A 153 4.45 -8.77 -5.27
N VAL A 154 5.41 -8.31 -4.48
CA VAL A 154 6.72 -7.86 -4.92
C VAL A 154 7.77 -8.73 -4.26
N GLU A 155 8.42 -9.58 -5.05
CA GLU A 155 9.48 -10.48 -4.61
C GLU A 155 10.84 -9.97 -5.09
N LEU A 156 11.81 -9.94 -4.20
CA LEU A 156 13.21 -9.72 -4.54
C LEU A 156 13.95 -11.05 -4.45
N GLU A 157 14.61 -11.40 -5.53
CA GLU A 157 15.58 -12.48 -5.60
C GLU A 157 16.99 -11.92 -5.66
N GLN A 158 17.93 -12.63 -5.03
CA GLN A 158 19.36 -12.37 -5.07
C GLN A 158 20.04 -13.70 -5.42
N ASP A 159 20.79 -13.73 -6.52
CA ASP A 159 21.45 -14.94 -7.02
C ASP A 159 20.47 -16.12 -7.23
N GLY A 160 19.25 -15.80 -7.71
CA GLY A 160 18.19 -16.77 -7.98
C GLY A 160 17.41 -17.25 -6.74
N GLU A 161 17.75 -16.76 -5.55
CA GLU A 161 17.08 -17.13 -4.30
C GLU A 161 16.17 -16.00 -3.80
N PRO A 162 14.91 -16.27 -3.41
CA PRO A 162 14.03 -15.25 -2.85
C PRO A 162 14.55 -14.78 -1.49
N VAL A 163 14.74 -13.47 -1.35
CA VAL A 163 15.30 -12.82 -0.14
C VAL A 163 14.34 -11.84 0.53
N PHE A 164 13.29 -11.40 -0.16
CA PHE A 164 12.26 -10.53 0.41
C PHE A 164 10.93 -10.66 -0.35
N CYS A 165 9.81 -10.67 0.37
CA CYS A 165 8.46 -10.67 -0.20
C CYS A 165 7.57 -9.60 0.45
N LEU A 166 7.03 -8.70 -0.36
CA LEU A 166 6.10 -7.64 0.03
C LEU A 166 4.73 -7.85 -0.59
N TYR A 167 3.68 -7.81 0.22
CA TYR A 167 2.31 -7.77 -0.27
C TYR A 167 1.70 -6.36 -0.18
N ILE A 168 1.26 -5.81 -1.30
CA ILE A 168 0.53 -4.55 -1.39
C ILE A 168 -0.93 -4.89 -1.70
N THR A 169 -1.85 -4.59 -0.79
CA THR A 169 -3.23 -5.08 -0.95
C THR A 169 -3.97 -4.47 -2.13
N GLY A 170 -3.57 -3.25 -2.53
CA GLY A 170 -4.40 -2.34 -3.30
C GLY A 170 -5.71 -2.02 -2.58
N ASP A 171 -6.53 -1.18 -3.21
CA ASP A 171 -7.90 -0.97 -2.77
C ASP A 171 -8.75 -2.20 -3.10
N THR A 172 -8.99 -3.01 -2.07
CA THR A 172 -9.76 -4.26 -2.17
C THR A 172 -10.71 -4.40 -0.99
N ARG A 173 -11.70 -5.29 -1.11
CA ARG A 173 -12.54 -5.80 0.00
C ARG A 173 -12.02 -7.16 0.44
N TYR A 174 -12.27 -7.53 1.70
CA TYR A 174 -11.97 -8.89 2.15
C TYR A 174 -12.85 -9.91 1.41
N ARG A 175 -12.23 -10.81 0.65
CA ARG A 175 -12.89 -11.81 -0.19
C ARG A 175 -12.22 -13.18 -0.06
N PRO A 176 -12.97 -14.29 -0.25
CA PRO A 176 -12.39 -15.63 -0.22
C PRO A 176 -11.24 -15.85 -1.20
N SER A 177 -11.24 -15.17 -2.36
CA SER A 177 -10.14 -15.25 -3.35
C SER A 177 -8.79 -14.81 -2.79
N LEU A 178 -8.77 -13.99 -1.73
CA LEU A 178 -7.52 -13.60 -1.06
C LEU A 178 -6.85 -14.78 -0.32
N ALA A 179 -7.58 -15.87 -0.08
CA ALA A 179 -7.00 -17.09 0.50
C ALA A 179 -6.06 -17.84 -0.47
N GLU A 180 -6.08 -17.52 -1.76
CA GLU A 180 -5.11 -18.04 -2.72
C GLU A 180 -3.71 -17.45 -2.52
N ILE A 181 -3.61 -16.22 -1.99
CA ILE A 181 -2.33 -15.53 -1.78
C ILE A 181 -1.41 -16.34 -0.86
N PRO A 182 -1.80 -16.71 0.38
CA PRO A 182 -0.92 -17.48 1.26
C PRO A 182 -0.68 -18.93 0.79
N LEU A 183 -1.48 -19.44 -0.15
CA LEU A 183 -1.22 -20.75 -0.79
C LEU A 183 -0.09 -20.67 -1.82
N ARG A 184 0.01 -19.55 -2.55
CA ARG A 184 1.07 -19.30 -3.53
C ARG A 184 2.33 -18.68 -2.90
N TYR A 185 2.12 -17.81 -1.92
CA TYR A 185 3.15 -17.04 -1.22
C TYR A 185 3.04 -17.31 0.29
N PRO A 186 3.57 -18.46 0.76
CA PRO A 186 3.44 -18.88 2.16
C PRO A 186 4.21 -17.98 3.14
N TYR A 187 5.13 -17.17 2.64
CA TYR A 187 5.94 -16.24 3.42
C TYR A 187 5.83 -14.83 2.85
N VAL A 188 5.47 -13.88 3.72
CA VAL A 188 5.39 -12.45 3.40
C VAL A 188 6.11 -11.67 4.50
N ASP A 189 7.19 -10.98 4.14
CA ASP A 189 7.98 -10.20 5.09
C ASP A 189 7.26 -8.92 5.50
N ALA A 190 6.66 -8.23 4.54
CA ALA A 190 5.96 -6.99 4.79
C ALA A 190 4.63 -6.95 4.03
N MET A 191 3.66 -6.22 4.58
CA MET A 191 2.39 -5.99 3.92
C MET A 191 1.95 -4.53 4.06
N LEU A 192 1.64 -3.87 2.94
CA LEU A 192 0.99 -2.55 2.93
C LEU A 192 -0.52 -2.73 2.82
N VAL A 193 -1.23 -2.34 3.87
CA VAL A 193 -2.68 -2.58 3.99
C VAL A 193 -3.44 -1.29 3.68
N HIS A 194 -4.19 -1.28 2.58
CA HIS A 194 -5.03 -0.15 2.20
C HIS A 194 -6.32 -0.14 3.04
N LEU A 195 -6.49 0.92 3.83
CA LEU A 195 -7.56 1.05 4.82
C LEU A 195 -8.42 2.28 4.57
N GLY A 196 -8.68 2.57 3.29
CA GLY A 196 -9.51 3.67 2.80
C GLY A 196 -10.89 3.75 3.42
N GLY A 197 -11.51 2.60 3.75
CA GLY A 197 -12.88 2.56 4.26
C GLY A 197 -13.89 3.31 3.39
N ALA A 198 -13.60 3.53 2.10
CA ALA A 198 -14.38 4.38 1.23
C ALA A 198 -15.78 3.78 1.04
N ARG A 199 -16.81 4.62 1.12
CA ARG A 199 -18.21 4.21 0.97
C ARG A 199 -18.89 5.05 -0.10
N VAL A 200 -19.59 4.39 -1.02
CA VAL A 200 -20.48 5.03 -2.00
C VAL A 200 -21.89 4.49 -1.75
N LEU A 201 -22.86 5.37 -1.53
CA LEU A 201 -24.26 5.02 -1.25
C LEU A 201 -24.44 3.97 -0.14
N GLY A 202 -23.62 4.03 0.92
CA GLY A 202 -23.67 3.07 2.03
C GLY A 202 -22.96 1.72 1.76
N VAL A 203 -22.36 1.54 0.59
CA VAL A 203 -21.62 0.33 0.23
C VAL A 203 -20.12 0.56 0.37
N GLY A 204 -19.44 -0.31 1.13
CA GLY A 204 -17.98 -0.26 1.29
C GLY A 204 -17.27 -0.70 0.01
N LEU A 205 -16.39 0.16 -0.49
CA LEU A 205 -15.57 -0.08 -1.68
C LEU A 205 -14.21 -0.68 -1.35
N THR A 206 -13.65 -0.31 -0.19
CA THR A 206 -12.34 -0.74 0.28
C THR A 206 -12.42 -1.30 1.70
N MET A 207 -11.35 -1.96 2.17
CA MET A 207 -11.29 -2.51 3.51
C MET A 207 -11.39 -1.42 4.57
N ASN A 208 -12.04 -1.78 5.68
CA ASN A 208 -12.01 -1.02 6.93
C ASN A 208 -11.10 -1.69 7.97
N GLY A 209 -11.04 -1.07 9.15
CA GLY A 209 -10.60 -1.63 10.44
C GLY A 209 -10.54 -3.16 10.53
N PRO A 210 -11.69 -3.76 10.88
CA PRO A 210 -11.81 -5.21 11.06
C PRO A 210 -11.39 -6.04 9.85
N GLU A 211 -11.73 -5.63 8.62
CA GLU A 211 -11.40 -6.40 7.41
C GLU A 211 -9.89 -6.46 7.16
N GLY A 212 -9.18 -5.36 7.34
CA GLY A 212 -7.72 -5.34 7.27
C GLY A 212 -7.08 -6.23 8.35
N GLY A 213 -7.66 -6.26 9.55
CA GLY A 213 -7.24 -7.19 10.61
C GLY A 213 -7.46 -8.67 10.24
N HIS A 214 -8.57 -9.00 9.58
CA HIS A 214 -8.80 -10.35 9.05
C HIS A 214 -7.80 -10.73 7.97
N LEU A 215 -7.55 -9.84 7.01
CA LEU A 215 -6.56 -10.09 5.97
C LEU A 215 -5.17 -10.28 6.56
N THR A 216 -4.79 -9.46 7.54
CA THR A 216 -3.50 -9.60 8.23
C THR A 216 -3.36 -10.95 8.93
N ARG A 217 -4.44 -11.48 9.53
CA ARG A 217 -4.44 -12.83 10.14
C ARG A 217 -4.40 -13.95 9.09
N LEU A 218 -4.96 -13.73 7.91
CA LEU A 218 -4.93 -14.68 6.80
C LEU A 218 -3.53 -14.77 6.19
N ILE A 219 -2.90 -13.62 5.91
CA ILE A 219 -1.58 -13.53 5.26
C ILE A 219 -0.44 -13.79 6.25
N ARG A 220 -0.60 -13.36 7.51
CA ARG A 220 0.42 -13.46 8.58
C ARG A 220 1.79 -12.87 8.20
N PRO A 221 1.84 -11.61 7.71
CA PRO A 221 3.12 -11.00 7.37
C PRO A 221 3.97 -10.77 8.63
N VAL A 222 5.30 -10.68 8.47
CA VAL A 222 6.20 -10.33 9.58
C VAL A 222 5.93 -8.90 10.06
N VAL A 223 5.68 -7.98 9.13
CA VAL A 223 5.29 -6.58 9.41
C VAL A 223 4.08 -6.20 8.57
N ALA A 224 3.09 -5.54 9.18
CA ALA A 224 1.97 -4.93 8.46
C ALA A 224 1.98 -3.41 8.69
N VAL A 225 1.93 -2.63 7.60
CA VAL A 225 1.92 -1.17 7.61
C VAL A 225 0.57 -0.69 7.06
N PRO A 226 -0.28 -0.06 7.88
CA PRO A 226 -1.53 0.53 7.40
C PRO A 226 -1.24 1.78 6.56
N ILE A 227 -1.91 1.91 5.42
CA ILE A 227 -1.90 3.09 4.55
C ILE A 227 -3.33 3.45 4.11
N HIS A 228 -3.50 4.58 3.43
CA HIS A 228 -4.80 5.04 2.93
C HIS A 228 -5.85 5.33 4.03
N TYR A 229 -5.47 5.71 5.25
CA TYR A 229 -6.44 5.88 6.36
C TYR A 229 -6.66 7.34 6.82
N ASP A 230 -5.80 8.28 6.46
CA ASP A 230 -5.71 9.62 7.07
C ASP A 230 -6.11 10.79 6.15
N ASP A 231 -6.01 10.61 4.83
CA ASP A 231 -5.97 11.74 3.90
C ASP A 231 -7.29 12.28 3.35
N TYR A 232 -8.42 11.59 3.61
CA TYR A 232 -9.73 12.07 3.18
C TYR A 232 -10.76 12.10 4.33
N PRO A 233 -11.69 13.07 4.35
CA PRO A 233 -12.69 13.19 5.42
C PRO A 233 -13.56 11.95 5.65
N ARG A 234 -13.77 11.14 4.61
CA ARG A 234 -14.57 9.91 4.69
C ARG A 234 -13.80 8.73 5.28
N CYS A 235 -12.47 8.83 5.43
CA CYS A 235 -11.59 7.76 5.96
C CYS A 235 -11.42 7.82 7.48
N ALA A 236 -11.95 8.86 8.15
CA ALA A 236 -11.70 9.12 9.56
C ALA A 236 -12.47 8.15 10.49
N ARG A 237 -11.92 6.95 10.72
CA ARG A 237 -12.04 6.25 12.01
C ARG A 237 -10.65 6.01 12.55
N ARG A 238 -10.42 6.50 13.77
CA ARG A 238 -9.13 6.53 14.47
C ARG A 238 -8.59 5.10 14.61
N TRP A 239 -7.42 4.85 14.02
CA TRP A 239 -6.66 3.62 14.22
C TRP A 239 -5.65 3.82 15.34
N THR A 240 -5.61 2.86 16.27
CA THR A 240 -4.53 2.71 17.23
C THR A 240 -3.60 1.61 16.71
N THR A 241 -2.37 1.96 16.36
CA THR A 241 -1.34 0.99 15.95
C THR A 241 -0.99 0.09 17.13
N THR A 242 -1.45 -1.15 17.10
CA THR A 242 -0.85 -2.23 17.89
C THR A 242 0.02 -3.03 16.95
N CYS A 243 1.35 -2.84 16.97
CA CYS A 243 2.28 -3.75 16.32
C CYS A 243 2.15 -5.12 16.99
N ALA A 244 1.31 -6.00 16.43
CA ALA A 244 1.24 -7.39 16.87
C ALA A 244 2.45 -8.14 16.31
N ARG A 245 3.40 -8.48 17.18
CA ARG A 245 4.52 -9.35 16.85
C ARG A 245 3.95 -10.76 16.67
N SER A 246 3.83 -11.24 15.43
CA SER A 246 3.56 -12.67 15.19
C SER A 246 4.83 -13.48 15.51
N PRO A 247 4.73 -14.61 16.22
CA PRO A 247 5.89 -15.48 16.41
C PRO A 247 6.34 -16.01 15.05
N ALA A 248 7.62 -15.81 14.72
CA ALA A 248 8.23 -16.33 13.50
C ALA A 248 8.14 -17.87 13.49
N PRO A 249 7.72 -18.52 12.39
CA PRO A 249 7.93 -19.95 12.23
C PRO A 249 9.43 -20.22 12.06
N ALA A 250 9.96 -21.13 12.88
CA ALA A 250 11.34 -21.54 12.84
C ALA A 250 11.65 -22.28 11.52
N ARG A 251 12.44 -21.65 10.63
CA ARG A 251 13.46 -22.29 9.78
C ARG A 251 14.18 -21.26 8.91
N ARG A 252 15.20 -20.65 9.50
CA ARG A 252 16.54 -20.32 8.96
C ARG A 252 17.44 -20.06 10.17
N PRO A 253 18.74 -20.41 10.16
CA PRO A 253 19.53 -20.59 11.38
C PRO A 253 19.63 -19.30 12.20
N ALA A 254 19.56 -19.47 13.52
CA ALA A 254 19.43 -18.44 14.52
C ALA A 254 20.62 -17.46 14.55
N CYS A 255 20.32 -16.18 14.79
CA CYS A 255 21.17 -15.38 15.64
C CYS A 255 20.31 -14.45 16.51
N SER A 256 20.21 -14.81 17.78
CA SER A 256 19.68 -13.96 18.85
C SER A 256 20.62 -12.78 19.08
N ARG A 257 20.07 -11.55 19.14
CA ARG A 257 20.42 -10.48 20.11
C ARG A 257 19.88 -9.14 19.60
N TYR A 258 18.92 -8.57 20.32
CA TYR A 258 19.03 -7.31 21.06
C TYR A 258 17.64 -6.82 21.46
N ALA A 259 17.46 -6.63 22.76
CA ALA A 259 16.39 -5.88 23.39
C ALA A 259 17.06 -4.83 24.30
N ALA A 260 16.69 -3.55 24.14
CA ALA A 260 16.75 -2.48 25.14
C ALA A 260 16.17 -1.19 24.49
N ALA A 261 15.00 -0.71 24.94
CA ALA A 261 14.78 0.41 25.87
C ALA A 261 14.63 1.75 25.11
N THR A 262 13.61 2.60 25.32
CA THR A 262 13.16 3.18 26.61
C THR A 262 11.67 3.61 26.63
N ARG A 263 11.04 3.50 27.81
CA ARG A 263 9.83 4.22 28.25
C ARG A 263 10.20 5.40 29.16
N ARG A 264 9.33 6.44 29.19
CA ARG A 264 9.11 7.58 30.14
C ARG A 264 9.10 8.90 29.33
N ASN A 265 8.20 9.88 29.44
CA ASN A 265 7.10 10.28 30.34
C ASN A 265 5.99 10.91 29.44
N CYS A 266 4.70 10.88 29.77
CA CYS A 266 4.06 11.97 30.52
C CYS A 266 2.79 11.53 31.24
N ARG A 267 2.61 12.15 32.41
CA ARG A 267 1.75 11.85 33.54
C ARG A 267 0.25 12.03 33.27
N SER A 268 -0.50 11.22 34.03
CA SER A 268 -1.85 11.44 34.57
C SER A 268 -2.37 12.89 34.59
N ALA A 269 -3.56 13.09 34.02
CA ALA A 269 -4.41 14.25 34.30
C ALA A 269 -5.12 14.06 35.66
N PRO A 270 -5.28 15.13 36.47
CA PRO A 270 -5.90 15.05 37.78
C PRO A 270 -7.43 15.00 37.70
N GLY A 271 -8.01 14.35 38.71
CA GLY A 271 -9.45 14.15 38.88
C GLY A 271 -10.24 15.43 39.08
N SER A 272 -11.50 15.34 38.66
CA SER A 272 -12.55 16.32 38.90
C SER A 272 -12.94 16.36 40.38
N ASP A 273 -12.59 17.45 41.06
CA ASP A 273 -13.18 17.81 42.35
C ASP A 273 -14.17 18.95 42.11
N LYS A 274 -15.46 18.68 42.31
CA LYS A 274 -16.53 19.70 42.31
C LYS A 274 -16.79 20.09 43.76
N GLY A 275 -15.97 21.01 44.27
CA GLY A 275 -16.24 21.75 45.50
C GLY A 275 -17.18 22.93 45.27
N ALA A 276 -18.15 23.07 46.17
CA ALA A 276 -19.20 24.08 46.22
C ALA A 276 -18.68 25.53 46.26
N ARG A 277 -19.47 26.47 45.72
CA ARG A 277 -19.36 27.91 46.00
C ARG A 277 -20.41 28.30 47.06
N PRO A 278 -20.07 29.16 48.04
CA PRO A 278 -21.03 30.01 48.70
C PRO A 278 -21.08 31.40 48.02
N GLY A 279 -22.25 32.03 48.03
CA GLY A 279 -22.52 33.35 47.47
C GLY A 279 -23.94 33.43 46.98
#